data_AF-A0A6L7UPW0-F1
#
_entry.id   AF-A0A6L7UPW0-F1
#
_cell.length_a   1.000
_cell.length_b   1.000
_cell.length_c   1.000
_cell.angle_alpha   90.00
_cell.angle_beta   90.00
_cell.angle_gamma   90.00
#
_symmetry.space_group_name_H-M   'P 1'
#
loop_
_entity.id
_entity.type
_entity.pdbx_description
1 polymer ?
#
loop_
_entity_poly.entity_id
_entity_poly.type
_entity_poly.pdbx_seq_one_letter_code
_entity_poly.pdbx_strand_id
1 'polypeptide(L)'
;MPSPPLQSGSRRHARIIAAWLLVGCALVAATLVVGGVTRLTGSGLSMVDWEPVSGVVPPLSAEGWEREFAAYRDSPEYRLVTRGMSLAEFKRIFWFEYAHRLLGRVIGLVFIIPFAVFLLRRMIPRSLVPRLLLLFALGGAQGLLGWWMVRSGLVDIPRVSPYRLTAHLALAVLVYALTLWTALSLLRPGPGKGDPGAAGGAGLRRGSALVLALAALTLLSGGFVAGLDAGLIYNTFPRMGAGWIPPDLFGASPWWLSPFEDRATAQFNHRILAMVLLAGVTALWWACARGAPGAARTWAHTGFAVVWVQAALGVATLLLFVPISLAALHQANALVLFTALLGLTFELGRPEASGARTLPGGGPEVGRPAASS
;
A
#
# COMPACT_ATOMS: atom_id res chain seq x y z
N MET A 1 -9.04 37.91 15.57
CA MET A 1 -8.58 38.31 14.22
C MET A 1 -8.52 37.07 13.34
N PRO A 2 -9.14 37.06 12.15
CA PRO A 2 -8.98 35.95 11.22
C PRO A 2 -7.51 35.93 10.74
N SER A 3 -6.93 34.72 10.70
CA SER A 3 -5.55 34.52 10.26
C SER A 3 -5.37 35.05 8.83
N PRO A 4 -4.25 35.72 8.49
CA PRO A 4 -4.04 36.16 7.12
C PRO A 4 -4.02 34.94 6.19
N PRO A 5 -4.59 35.05 4.97
CA PRO A 5 -4.52 33.96 4.00
C PRO A 5 -3.06 33.60 3.76
N LEU A 6 -2.73 32.31 3.77
CA LEU A 6 -1.37 31.82 3.46
C LEU A 6 -0.86 32.53 2.21
N GLN A 7 0.24 33.30 2.38
CA GLN A 7 0.92 34.03 1.31
C GLN A 7 1.10 33.09 0.12
N SER A 8 0.87 33.59 -1.11
CA SER A 8 0.84 32.80 -2.35
C SER A 8 2.04 31.83 -2.50
N GLY A 9 3.23 32.24 -2.03
CA GLY A 9 4.44 31.40 -1.98
C GLY A 9 4.31 30.14 -1.12
N SER A 10 3.62 30.21 0.02
CA SER A 10 3.41 29.06 0.93
C SER A 10 2.52 27.98 0.29
N ARG A 11 1.46 28.38 -0.43
CA ARG A 11 0.59 27.43 -1.16
C ARG A 11 1.29 26.78 -2.34
N ARG A 12 2.14 27.53 -3.06
CA ARG A 12 2.95 26.96 -4.15
C ARG A 12 3.94 25.92 -3.63
N HIS A 13 4.65 26.20 -2.54
CA HIS A 13 5.58 25.24 -1.92
C HIS A 13 4.85 23.97 -1.45
N ALA A 14 3.68 24.10 -0.83
CA ALA A 14 2.89 22.95 -0.40
C ALA A 14 2.52 22.02 -1.57
N ARG A 15 2.12 22.58 -2.72
CA ARG A 15 1.80 21.80 -3.93
C ARG A 15 3.03 21.09 -4.51
N ILE A 16 4.19 21.76 -4.53
CA ILE A 16 5.44 21.16 -5.01
C ILE A 16 5.85 20.00 -4.11
N ILE A 17 5.82 20.19 -2.78
CA ILE A 17 6.15 19.13 -1.82
C ILE A 17 5.15 17.98 -1.94
N ALA A 18 3.85 18.27 -2.09
CA ALA A 18 2.84 17.24 -2.28
C ALA A 18 3.05 16.44 -3.58
N ALA A 19 3.36 17.10 -4.68
CA ALA A 19 3.67 16.43 -5.95
C ALA A 19 4.89 15.50 -5.81
N TRP A 20 5.94 15.95 -5.12
CA TRP A 20 7.10 15.12 -4.78
C TRP A 20 6.70 13.88 -3.97
N LEU A 21 5.88 14.03 -2.93
CA LEU A 21 5.39 12.91 -2.13
C LEU A 21 4.51 11.95 -2.95
N LEU A 22 3.69 12.47 -3.88
CA LEU A 22 2.88 11.64 -4.78
C LEU A 22 3.73 10.86 -5.80
N VAL A 23 4.81 11.45 -6.32
CA VAL A 23 5.81 10.72 -7.10
C VAL A 23 6.43 9.61 -6.25
N GLY A 24 6.74 9.90 -4.98
CA GLY A 24 7.18 8.89 -4.02
C GLY A 24 6.18 7.74 -3.84
N CYS A 25 4.89 8.04 -3.66
CA CYS A 25 3.83 7.04 -3.62
C CYS A 25 3.77 6.17 -4.88
N ALA A 26 3.88 6.77 -6.06
CA ALA A 26 3.89 6.04 -7.33
C ALA A 26 5.09 5.08 -7.43
N LEU A 27 6.28 5.52 -6.99
CA LEU A 27 7.46 4.66 -6.94
C LEU A 27 7.31 3.52 -5.93
N VAL A 28 6.80 3.80 -4.73
CA VAL A 28 6.53 2.75 -3.73
C VAL A 28 5.51 1.74 -4.25
N ALA A 29 4.47 2.20 -4.96
CA ALA A 29 3.50 1.33 -5.61
C ALA A 29 4.14 0.45 -6.69
N ALA A 30 5.01 1.02 -7.54
CA ALA A 30 5.76 0.27 -8.54
C ALA A 30 6.66 -0.80 -7.88
N THR A 31 7.41 -0.43 -6.84
CA THR A 31 8.26 -1.35 -6.07
C THR A 31 7.45 -2.48 -5.44
N LEU A 32 6.28 -2.20 -4.89
CA LEU A 32 5.37 -3.22 -4.35
C LEU A 32 4.98 -4.24 -5.42
N VAL A 33 4.58 -3.79 -6.61
CA VAL A 33 4.19 -4.68 -7.72
C VAL A 33 5.38 -5.49 -8.21
N VAL A 34 6.52 -4.84 -8.50
CA VAL A 34 7.72 -5.55 -8.97
C VAL A 34 8.22 -6.53 -7.92
N GLY A 35 8.27 -6.14 -6.64
CA GLY A 35 8.65 -7.04 -5.55
C GLY A 35 7.70 -8.22 -5.37
N GLY A 36 6.40 -8.01 -5.60
CA GLY A 36 5.41 -9.09 -5.66
C GLY A 36 5.71 -10.09 -6.78
N VAL A 37 6.02 -9.59 -7.98
CA VAL A 37 6.45 -10.44 -9.10
C VAL A 37 7.75 -11.18 -8.75
N THR A 38 8.75 -10.49 -8.20
CA THR A 38 10.01 -11.10 -7.74
C THR A 38 9.79 -12.25 -6.76
N ARG A 39 8.80 -12.15 -5.86
CA ARG A 39 8.42 -13.26 -4.96
C ARG A 39 7.72 -14.39 -5.72
N LEU A 40 6.78 -14.07 -6.59
CA LEU A 40 5.99 -15.06 -7.34
C LEU A 40 6.84 -15.85 -8.34
N THR A 41 7.92 -15.26 -8.86
CA THR A 41 8.87 -15.92 -9.77
C THR A 41 10.02 -16.63 -9.05
N GLY A 42 10.09 -16.59 -7.72
CA GLY A 42 11.22 -17.11 -6.94
C GLY A 42 12.53 -16.36 -7.17
N SER A 43 12.46 -15.13 -7.66
CA SER A 43 13.65 -14.37 -8.10
C SER A 43 14.37 -13.65 -6.96
N GLY A 44 13.80 -13.57 -5.75
CA GLY A 44 14.30 -12.72 -4.66
C GLY A 44 15.64 -13.13 -4.03
N LEU A 45 16.31 -14.17 -4.55
CA LEU A 45 17.59 -14.71 -4.07
C LEU A 45 18.60 -14.93 -5.22
N SER A 46 18.34 -14.35 -6.39
CA SER A 46 19.18 -14.46 -7.59
C SER A 46 20.45 -13.59 -7.55
N MET A 47 20.42 -12.47 -6.83
CA MET A 47 21.57 -11.57 -6.61
C MET A 47 22.17 -11.83 -5.22
N VAL A 48 23.15 -12.73 -5.17
CA VAL A 48 23.80 -13.20 -3.93
C VAL A 48 24.57 -12.08 -3.25
N ASP A 49 25.34 -11.31 -4.02
CA ASP A 49 26.17 -10.25 -3.48
C ASP A 49 25.37 -9.00 -3.15
N TRP A 50 25.67 -8.43 -1.98
CA TRP A 50 25.08 -7.17 -1.54
C TRP A 50 25.96 -6.01 -1.98
N GLU A 51 25.63 -5.44 -3.14
CA GLU A 51 26.32 -4.29 -3.70
C GLU A 51 25.40 -3.05 -3.77
N PRO A 52 25.39 -2.19 -2.73
CA PRO A 52 24.52 -1.01 -2.70
C PRO A 52 24.81 -0.01 -3.82
N VAL A 53 26.08 0.16 -4.18
CA VAL A 53 26.56 1.20 -5.11
C VAL A 53 26.96 0.62 -6.46
N SER A 54 27.87 -0.36 -6.50
CA SER A 54 28.36 -0.98 -7.76
C SER A 54 27.26 -1.75 -8.50
N GLY A 55 26.35 -2.41 -7.78
CA GLY A 55 25.23 -3.16 -8.35
C GLY A 55 24.11 -2.32 -8.99
N VAL A 56 24.34 -1.03 -9.25
CA VAL A 56 23.44 -0.19 -10.06
C VAL A 56 23.57 -0.54 -11.54
N VAL A 57 24.77 -0.85 -12.02
CA VAL A 57 25.01 -1.24 -13.42
C VAL A 57 24.90 -2.76 -13.51
N PRO A 58 23.99 -3.32 -14.34
CA PRO A 58 23.89 -4.77 -14.50
C PRO A 58 25.08 -5.30 -15.32
N PRO A 59 25.32 -6.62 -15.36
CA PRO A 59 26.38 -7.18 -16.20
C PRO A 59 26.16 -6.85 -17.68
N LEU A 60 27.15 -6.19 -18.30
CA LEU A 60 27.08 -5.76 -19.70
C LEU A 60 27.87 -6.69 -20.65
N SER A 61 28.76 -7.53 -20.12
CA SER A 61 29.58 -8.47 -20.89
C SER A 61 29.19 -9.92 -20.60
N ALA A 62 29.52 -10.83 -21.53
CA ALA A 62 29.33 -12.27 -21.35
C ALA A 62 30.08 -12.78 -20.10
N GLU A 63 31.31 -12.31 -19.89
CA GLU A 63 32.12 -12.65 -18.72
C GLU A 63 31.46 -12.18 -17.41
N GLY A 64 30.89 -10.96 -17.38
CA GLY A 64 30.17 -10.47 -16.21
C GLY A 64 28.95 -11.33 -15.87
N TRP A 65 28.20 -11.76 -16.88
CA TRP A 65 27.07 -12.67 -16.68
C TRP A 65 27.49 -14.04 -16.13
N GLU A 66 28.60 -14.60 -16.62
CA GLU A 66 29.12 -15.87 -16.10
C GLU A 66 29.61 -15.75 -14.65
N ARG A 67 30.18 -14.60 -14.25
CA ARG A 67 30.57 -14.37 -12.84
C ARG A 67 29.36 -14.34 -11.90
N GLU A 68 28.34 -13.56 -12.22
CA GLU A 68 27.09 -13.52 -11.44
C GLU A 68 26.43 -14.89 -11.37
N PHE A 69 26.40 -15.60 -12.50
CA PHE A 69 25.80 -16.93 -12.54
C PHE A 69 26.63 -17.95 -11.75
N ALA A 70 27.96 -17.86 -11.77
CA ALA A 70 28.84 -18.67 -10.93
C ALA A 70 28.56 -18.44 -9.43
N ALA A 71 28.45 -17.17 -9.01
CA ALA A 71 28.07 -16.83 -7.63
C ALA A 71 26.69 -17.40 -7.26
N TYR A 72 25.72 -17.32 -8.16
CA TYR A 72 24.40 -17.94 -7.95
C TYR A 72 24.47 -19.47 -7.85
N ARG A 73 25.31 -20.15 -8.64
CA ARG A 73 25.49 -21.61 -8.59
C ARG A 73 26.00 -22.10 -7.23
N ASP A 74 26.77 -21.28 -6.53
CA ASP A 74 27.28 -21.59 -5.19
C ASP A 74 26.22 -21.39 -4.08
N SER A 75 25.13 -20.70 -4.38
CA SER A 75 24.04 -20.45 -3.43
C SER A 75 23.28 -21.73 -3.05
N PRO A 76 22.64 -21.77 -1.86
CA PRO A 76 21.72 -22.85 -1.50
C PRO A 76 20.51 -22.94 -2.44
N GLU A 77 20.01 -21.81 -2.95
CA GLU A 77 18.87 -21.75 -3.88
C GLU A 77 19.16 -22.57 -5.15
N TYR A 78 20.31 -22.36 -5.78
CA TYR A 78 20.69 -23.13 -6.97
C TYR A 78 20.89 -24.61 -6.66
N ARG A 79 21.54 -24.93 -5.55
CA ARG A 79 21.87 -26.32 -5.20
C ARG A 79 20.63 -27.14 -4.84
N LEU A 80 19.63 -26.53 -4.21
CA LEU A 80 18.48 -27.23 -3.63
C LEU A 80 17.18 -27.07 -4.44
N VAL A 81 17.00 -25.95 -5.14
CA VAL A 81 15.71 -25.60 -5.79
C VAL A 81 15.84 -25.54 -7.31
N THR A 82 16.88 -24.88 -7.84
CA THR A 82 16.99 -24.58 -9.27
C THR A 82 18.15 -25.30 -9.98
N ARG A 83 18.56 -26.46 -9.45
CA ARG A 83 19.72 -27.21 -9.95
C ARG A 83 19.56 -27.56 -11.44
N GLY A 84 20.55 -27.16 -12.24
CA GLY A 84 20.55 -27.40 -13.69
C GLY A 84 19.94 -26.26 -14.52
N MET A 85 19.53 -25.16 -13.88
CA MET A 85 19.11 -23.94 -14.57
C MET A 85 20.19 -23.44 -15.53
N SER A 86 19.77 -23.02 -16.74
CA SER A 86 20.66 -22.40 -17.73
C SER A 86 20.94 -20.93 -17.43
N LEU A 87 21.99 -20.36 -18.04
CA LEU A 87 22.26 -18.93 -17.94
C LEU A 87 21.09 -18.07 -18.45
N ALA A 88 20.38 -18.54 -19.47
CA ALA A 88 19.23 -17.81 -20.03
C ALA A 88 18.07 -17.71 -19.02
N GLU A 89 17.80 -18.80 -18.29
CA GLU A 89 16.79 -18.82 -17.23
C GLU A 89 17.22 -18.01 -16.02
N PHE A 90 18.51 -18.05 -15.65
CA PHE A 90 19.09 -17.21 -14.61
C PHE A 90 18.90 -15.72 -14.92
N LYS A 91 19.20 -15.28 -16.15
CA LYS A 91 18.99 -13.88 -16.57
C LYS A 91 17.55 -13.42 -16.35
N ARG A 92 16.56 -14.28 -16.59
CA ARG A 92 15.14 -13.94 -16.38
C ARG A 92 14.85 -13.63 -14.92
N ILE A 93 15.31 -14.46 -13.98
CA ILE A 93 15.10 -14.21 -12.55
C ILE A 93 15.92 -13.02 -12.05
N PHE A 94 17.16 -12.89 -12.53
CA PHE A 94 18.04 -11.77 -12.21
C PHE A 94 17.39 -10.43 -12.53
N TRP A 95 16.78 -10.27 -13.71
CA TRP A 95 16.18 -9.00 -14.12
C TRP A 95 15.03 -8.55 -13.21
N PHE A 96 14.22 -9.48 -12.68
CA PHE A 96 13.16 -9.12 -11.74
C PHE A 96 13.71 -8.62 -10.42
N GLU A 97 14.73 -9.29 -9.87
CA GLU A 97 15.36 -8.84 -8.63
C GLU A 97 16.13 -7.53 -8.81
N TYR A 98 16.89 -7.42 -9.90
CA TYR A 98 17.61 -6.21 -10.27
C TYR A 98 16.65 -5.02 -10.39
N ALA A 99 15.54 -5.17 -11.11
CA ALA A 99 14.54 -4.11 -11.25
C ALA A 99 13.95 -3.69 -9.89
N HIS A 100 13.62 -4.65 -9.03
CA HIS A 100 13.13 -4.37 -7.69
C HIS A 100 14.15 -3.60 -6.83
N ARG A 101 15.42 -4.04 -6.82
CA ARG A 101 16.51 -3.37 -6.08
C ARG A 101 16.83 -1.99 -6.65
N LEU A 102 16.82 -1.83 -7.98
CA LEU A 102 17.04 -0.54 -8.64
C LEU A 102 15.94 0.46 -8.25
N LEU A 103 14.67 0.05 -8.27
CA LEU A 103 13.57 0.91 -7.81
C LEU A 103 13.73 1.35 -6.35
N GLY A 104 14.19 0.45 -5.47
CA GLY A 104 14.52 0.80 -4.09
C GLY A 104 15.58 1.91 -3.98
N ARG A 105 16.63 1.84 -4.80
CA ARG A 105 17.67 2.89 -4.88
C ARG A 105 17.13 4.21 -5.43
N VAL A 106 16.33 4.15 -6.50
CA VAL A 106 15.68 5.32 -7.11
C VAL A 106 14.78 6.02 -6.09
N ILE A 107 14.00 5.28 -5.29
CA ILE A 107 13.21 5.83 -4.19
C ILE A 107 14.11 6.59 -3.21
N GLY A 108 15.23 6.00 -2.79
CA GLY A 108 16.20 6.66 -1.90
C GLY A 108 16.65 8.02 -2.44
N LEU A 109 17.06 8.07 -3.71
CA LEU A 109 17.49 9.31 -4.37
C LEU A 109 16.36 10.33 -4.53
N VAL A 110 15.18 9.88 -4.98
CA VAL A 110 14.00 10.74 -5.19
C VAL A 110 13.49 11.31 -3.88
N PHE A 111 13.69 10.65 -2.74
CA PHE A 111 13.36 11.23 -1.44
C PHE A 111 14.48 12.14 -0.90
N ILE A 112 15.72 11.67 -0.87
CA ILE A 112 16.83 12.39 -0.21
C ILE A 112 17.17 13.70 -0.93
N ILE A 113 17.30 13.69 -2.26
CA ILE A 113 17.77 14.87 -3.02
C ILE A 113 16.76 16.04 -2.93
N PRO A 114 15.47 15.87 -3.27
CA PRO A 114 14.50 16.96 -3.15
C PRO A 114 14.30 17.40 -1.71
N PHE A 115 14.35 16.50 -0.73
CA PHE A 115 14.26 16.86 0.69
C PHE A 115 15.39 17.81 1.10
N ALA A 116 16.64 17.50 0.75
CA ALA A 116 17.78 18.37 1.02
C ALA A 116 17.59 19.75 0.36
N VAL A 117 17.16 19.78 -0.91
CA VAL A 117 16.87 21.04 -1.61
C VAL A 117 15.76 21.84 -0.94
N PHE A 118 14.66 21.20 -0.54
CA PHE A 118 13.54 21.87 0.13
C PHE A 118 13.92 22.37 1.53
N LEU A 119 14.79 21.67 2.24
CA LEU A 119 15.32 22.09 3.54
C LEU A 119 16.24 23.31 3.39
N LEU A 120 17.20 23.25 2.45
CA LEU A 120 18.13 24.36 2.15
C LEU A 120 17.38 25.62 1.69
N ARG A 121 16.34 25.46 0.85
CA ARG A 121 15.50 26.56 0.37
C ARG A 121 14.41 26.99 1.36
N ARG A 122 14.39 26.43 2.59
CA ARG A 122 13.39 26.73 3.62
C ARG A 122 11.94 26.60 3.13
N MET A 123 11.68 25.68 2.20
CA MET A 123 10.36 25.44 1.62
C MET A 123 9.46 24.60 2.55
N ILE A 124 10.06 23.82 3.45
CA ILE A 124 9.35 22.92 4.37
C ILE A 124 8.89 23.71 5.60
N PRO A 125 7.58 23.75 5.91
CA PRO A 125 7.10 24.35 7.15
C PRO A 125 7.59 23.53 8.35
N ARG A 126 7.99 24.20 9.44
CA ARG A 126 8.58 23.56 10.63
C ARG A 126 7.72 22.43 11.22
N SER A 127 6.39 22.56 11.13
CA SER A 127 5.44 21.54 11.58
C SER A 127 5.45 20.24 10.76
N LEU A 128 5.96 20.28 9.52
CA LEU A 128 6.06 19.13 8.63
C LEU A 128 7.37 18.35 8.80
N VAL A 129 8.42 18.99 9.31
CA VAL A 129 9.76 18.37 9.47
C VAL A 129 9.72 17.06 10.26
N PRO A 130 9.08 16.96 11.44
CA PRO A 130 9.06 15.71 12.20
C PRO A 130 8.40 14.55 11.42
N ARG A 131 7.35 14.84 10.65
CA ARG A 131 6.67 13.84 9.82
C ARG A 131 7.57 13.35 8.69
N LEU A 132 8.30 14.25 8.03
CA LEU A 132 9.24 13.87 6.98
C LEU A 132 10.40 13.05 7.56
N LEU A 133 10.96 13.44 8.70
CA LEU A 133 12.00 12.66 9.38
C LEU A 133 11.52 11.25 9.74
N LEU A 134 10.28 11.11 10.22
CA LEU A 134 9.67 9.80 10.45
C LEU A 134 9.58 8.98 9.15
N LEU A 135 9.17 9.59 8.04
CA LEU A 135 9.14 8.90 6.73
C LEU A 135 10.54 8.45 6.28
N PHE A 136 11.58 9.25 6.51
CA PHE A 136 12.97 8.85 6.25
C PHE A 136 13.41 7.68 7.13
N ALA A 137 13.11 7.73 8.42
CA ALA A 137 13.43 6.63 9.34
C ALA A 137 12.72 5.33 8.94
N LEU A 138 11.43 5.39 8.59
CA LEU A 138 10.67 4.24 8.12
C LEU A 138 11.17 3.72 6.76
N GLY A 139 11.55 4.62 5.84
CA GLY A 139 12.16 4.25 4.56
C GLY A 139 13.52 3.58 4.73
N GLY A 140 14.35 4.06 5.65
CA GLY A 140 15.61 3.41 6.04
C GLY A 140 15.38 2.03 6.65
N ALA A 141 14.42 1.93 7.58
CA ALA A 141 14.00 0.65 8.16
C ALA A 141 13.48 -0.32 7.10
N GLN A 142 12.78 0.18 6.06
CA GLN A 142 12.31 -0.62 4.94
C GLN A 142 13.48 -1.23 4.15
N GLY A 143 14.52 -0.43 3.85
CA GLY A 143 15.73 -0.93 3.21
C GLY A 143 16.47 -1.98 4.05
N LEU A 144 16.62 -1.72 5.36
CA LEU A 144 17.24 -2.66 6.30
C LEU A 144 16.48 -3.99 6.40
N LEU A 145 15.14 -3.92 6.49
CA LEU A 145 14.27 -5.10 6.53
C LEU A 145 14.36 -5.89 5.21
N GLY A 146 14.40 -5.20 4.06
CA GLY A 146 14.58 -5.84 2.75
C GLY A 146 15.92 -6.57 2.63
N TRP A 147 17.01 -5.95 3.08
CA TRP A 147 18.33 -6.59 3.15
C TRP A 147 18.33 -7.82 4.08
N TRP A 148 17.77 -7.70 5.28
CA TRP A 148 17.69 -8.79 6.24
C TRP A 148 16.86 -9.97 5.72
N MET A 149 15.79 -9.68 4.98
CA MET A 149 14.93 -10.65 4.32
C MET A 149 15.70 -11.51 3.30
N VAL A 150 16.49 -10.87 2.42
CA VAL A 150 17.31 -11.55 1.41
C VAL A 150 18.46 -12.31 2.06
N ARG A 151 19.24 -11.66 2.92
CA ARG A 151 20.43 -12.26 3.55
C ARG A 151 20.10 -13.57 4.26
N SER A 152 18.97 -13.65 4.95
CA SER A 152 18.57 -14.88 5.63
C SER A 152 18.15 -16.02 4.72
N GLY A 153 17.74 -15.73 3.49
CA GLY A 153 17.41 -16.76 2.50
C GLY A 153 18.66 -17.35 1.84
N LEU A 154 19.86 -16.82 2.10
CA LEU A 154 21.09 -17.28 1.45
C LEU A 154 21.97 -18.20 2.33
N VAL A 155 21.55 -18.51 3.57
CA VAL A 155 22.37 -19.27 4.52
C VAL A 155 21.98 -20.76 4.53
N ASP A 156 20.86 -21.11 5.17
CA ASP A 156 20.50 -22.51 5.43
C ASP A 156 19.36 -23.01 4.54
N ILE A 157 18.20 -22.35 4.62
CA ILE A 157 17.01 -22.71 3.86
C ILE A 157 16.76 -21.60 2.84
N PRO A 158 16.82 -21.90 1.53
CA PRO A 158 16.65 -20.91 0.46
C PRO A 158 15.17 -20.54 0.30
N ARG A 159 14.61 -19.92 1.33
CA ARG A 159 13.26 -19.36 1.32
C ARG A 159 13.21 -18.11 2.15
N VAL A 160 12.53 -17.11 1.62
CA VAL A 160 12.14 -15.96 2.42
C VAL A 160 11.03 -16.40 3.39
N SER A 161 11.26 -16.19 4.69
CA SER A 161 10.25 -16.45 5.72
C SER A 161 8.97 -15.64 5.43
N PRO A 162 7.77 -16.26 5.47
CA PRO A 162 6.49 -15.54 5.32
C PRO A 162 6.36 -14.37 6.29
N TYR A 163 6.89 -14.50 7.51
CA TYR A 163 6.91 -13.43 8.49
C TYR A 163 7.69 -12.20 8.02
N ARG A 164 8.86 -12.40 7.42
CA ARG A 164 9.71 -11.30 6.94
C ARG A 164 9.14 -10.66 5.69
N LEU A 165 8.62 -11.47 4.77
CA LEU A 165 7.90 -11.00 3.60
C LEU A 165 6.72 -10.11 4.00
N THR A 166 5.86 -10.60 4.88
CA THR A 166 4.69 -9.84 5.32
C THR A 166 5.06 -8.62 6.15
N ALA A 167 6.09 -8.69 6.99
CA ALA A 167 6.60 -7.51 7.71
C ALA A 167 7.13 -6.43 6.75
N HIS A 168 7.87 -6.83 5.71
CA HIS A 168 8.38 -5.92 4.70
C HIS A 168 7.24 -5.27 3.88
N LEU A 169 6.22 -6.06 3.53
CA LEU A 169 4.99 -5.57 2.91
C LEU A 169 4.24 -4.59 3.83
N ALA A 170 4.09 -4.91 5.11
CA ALA A 170 3.41 -4.06 6.09
C ALA A 170 4.09 -2.70 6.24
N LEU A 171 5.43 -2.69 6.34
CA LEU A 171 6.19 -1.46 6.46
C LEU A 171 6.14 -0.64 5.15
N ALA A 172 6.17 -1.27 3.97
CA ALA A 172 5.94 -0.60 2.69
C ALA A 172 4.58 0.12 2.63
N VAL A 173 3.51 -0.60 3.00
CA VAL A 173 2.14 -0.07 2.98
C VAL A 173 1.98 1.05 4.01
N LEU A 174 2.62 0.94 5.18
CA LEU A 174 2.64 2.01 6.18
C LEU A 174 3.34 3.27 5.65
N VAL A 175 4.52 3.13 5.04
CA VAL A 175 5.25 4.25 4.41
C VAL A 175 4.40 4.88 3.31
N TYR A 176 3.77 4.06 2.46
CA TYR A 176 2.87 4.52 1.41
C TYR A 176 1.69 5.32 1.99
N ALA A 177 1.01 4.78 3.01
CA ALA A 177 -0.14 5.41 3.64
C ALA A 177 0.21 6.75 4.27
N LEU A 178 1.29 6.82 5.04
CA LEU A 178 1.74 8.05 5.70
C LEU A 178 2.20 9.11 4.67
N THR A 179 2.88 8.68 3.60
CA THR A 179 3.31 9.57 2.51
C THR A 179 2.11 10.15 1.79
N LEU A 180 1.15 9.31 1.40
CA LEU A 180 -0.08 9.73 0.72
C LEU A 180 -0.92 10.65 1.61
N TRP A 181 -1.12 10.29 2.89
CA TRP A 181 -1.84 11.12 3.85
C TRP A 181 -1.18 12.50 4.03
N THR A 182 0.15 12.54 4.04
CA THR A 182 0.91 13.79 4.12
C THR A 182 0.73 14.63 2.85
N ALA A 183 0.79 14.02 1.67
CA ALA A 183 0.53 14.71 0.40
C ALA A 183 -0.89 15.28 0.34
N LEU A 184 -1.91 14.49 0.69
CA LEU A 184 -3.31 14.92 0.74
C LEU A 184 -3.52 16.07 1.75
N SER A 185 -2.86 16.01 2.91
CA SER A 185 -2.91 17.08 3.91
C SER A 185 -2.35 18.42 3.39
N LEU A 186 -1.36 18.38 2.50
CA LEU A 186 -0.77 19.56 1.87
C LEU A 186 -1.63 20.10 0.71
N LEU A 187 -2.24 19.21 -0.08
CA LEU A 187 -3.13 19.59 -1.19
C LEU A 187 -4.48 20.10 -0.71
N ARG A 188 -4.96 19.55 0.39
CA ARG A 188 -6.23 19.91 1.01
C ARG A 188 -5.99 20.26 2.48
N PRO A 189 -5.52 21.47 2.80
CA PRO A 189 -5.44 21.93 4.17
C PRO A 189 -6.83 21.87 4.84
N GLY A 190 -6.89 21.42 6.10
CA GLY A 190 -8.10 21.56 6.91
C GLY A 190 -8.29 23.02 7.36
N PRO A 191 -9.50 23.44 7.77
CA PRO A 191 -9.65 24.70 8.48
C PRO A 191 -8.81 24.67 9.77
N GLY A 192 -8.31 25.83 10.20
CA GLY A 192 -7.46 25.95 11.39
C GLY A 192 -8.08 25.33 12.64
N LYS A 193 -7.25 24.97 13.62
CA LYS A 193 -7.72 24.50 14.94
C LYS A 193 -8.74 25.51 15.50
N GLY A 194 -10.02 25.14 15.57
CA GLY A 194 -11.07 26.00 16.12
C GLY A 194 -12.46 25.86 15.51
N ASP A 195 -12.64 25.15 14.39
CA ASP A 195 -13.97 25.01 13.77
C ASP A 195 -14.72 23.75 14.28
N PRO A 196 -15.82 23.89 15.06
CA PRO A 196 -16.52 22.76 15.69
C PRO A 196 -17.39 21.93 14.72
N GLY A 197 -17.41 22.24 13.42
CA GLY A 197 -18.38 21.71 12.45
C GLY A 197 -18.34 20.20 12.12
N ALA A 198 -17.48 19.39 12.75
CA ALA A 198 -17.28 17.99 12.38
C ALA A 198 -18.24 16.98 13.06
N ALA A 199 -19.38 17.43 13.62
CA ALA A 199 -20.26 16.58 14.43
C ALA A 199 -21.11 15.58 13.61
N GLY A 200 -21.41 15.87 12.34
CA GLY A 200 -22.36 15.08 11.53
C GLY A 200 -21.84 13.75 10.92
N GLY A 201 -20.52 13.53 10.90
CA GLY A 201 -19.90 12.43 10.13
C GLY A 201 -19.13 11.38 10.95
N ALA A 202 -19.17 11.45 12.28
CA ALA A 202 -18.30 10.63 13.14
C ALA A 202 -18.50 9.11 12.95
N GLY A 203 -19.75 8.66 12.73
CA GLY A 203 -20.06 7.25 12.47
C GLY A 203 -19.48 6.74 11.15
N LEU A 204 -19.67 7.49 10.06
CA LEU A 204 -19.12 7.18 8.73
C LEU A 204 -17.59 7.11 8.74
N ARG A 205 -16.95 8.07 9.42
CA ARG A 205 -15.48 8.09 9.56
C ARG A 205 -14.96 6.90 10.36
N ARG A 206 -15.63 6.52 11.46
CA ARG A 206 -15.26 5.31 12.21
C ARG A 206 -15.43 4.06 11.35
N GLY A 207 -16.55 3.96 10.63
CA GLY A 207 -16.81 2.88 9.68
C GLY A 207 -15.74 2.80 8.60
N SER A 208 -15.34 3.92 8.01
CA SER A 208 -14.28 3.94 6.98
C SER A 208 -12.92 3.54 7.54
N ALA A 209 -12.58 3.97 8.77
CA ALA A 209 -11.34 3.58 9.43
C ALA A 209 -11.32 2.06 9.74
N LEU A 210 -12.44 1.49 10.18
CA LEU A 210 -12.56 0.04 10.40
C LEU A 210 -12.40 -0.76 9.10
N VAL A 211 -13.07 -0.33 8.03
CA VAL A 211 -12.95 -0.98 6.71
C VAL A 211 -11.54 -0.84 6.14
N LEU A 212 -10.88 0.32 6.33
CA LEU A 212 -9.48 0.51 5.96
C LEU A 212 -8.54 -0.42 6.74
N ALA A 213 -8.76 -0.58 8.04
CA ALA A 213 -7.99 -1.52 8.87
C ALA A 213 -8.20 -2.97 8.42
N LEU A 214 -9.44 -3.34 8.08
CA LEU A 214 -9.76 -4.65 7.51
C LEU A 214 -9.09 -4.86 6.14
N ALA A 215 -9.04 -3.83 5.29
CA ALA A 215 -8.34 -3.88 4.01
C ALA A 215 -6.83 -4.09 4.21
N ALA A 216 -6.22 -3.39 5.17
CA ALA A 216 -4.83 -3.60 5.55
C ALA A 216 -4.60 -5.04 6.03
N LEU A 217 -5.44 -5.54 6.94
CA LEU A 217 -5.35 -6.92 7.45
C LEU A 217 -5.48 -7.95 6.33
N THR A 218 -6.41 -7.75 5.40
CA THR A 218 -6.63 -8.64 4.24
C THR A 218 -5.42 -8.62 3.29
N LEU A 219 -4.83 -7.45 3.07
CA LEU A 219 -3.60 -7.30 2.27
C LEU A 219 -2.43 -8.04 2.93
N LEU A 220 -2.26 -7.91 4.26
CA LEU A 220 -1.20 -8.60 4.99
C LEU A 220 -1.41 -10.12 5.04
N SER A 221 -2.66 -10.60 5.18
CA SER A 221 -2.93 -12.04 5.08
C SER A 221 -2.62 -12.57 3.68
N GLY A 222 -2.80 -11.77 2.64
CA GLY A 222 -2.33 -12.09 1.28
C GLY A 222 -0.80 -12.27 1.19
N GLY A 223 -0.03 -11.50 1.97
CA GLY A 223 1.42 -11.69 2.12
C GLY A 223 1.79 -13.06 2.67
N PHE A 224 1.04 -13.58 3.65
CA PHE A 224 1.22 -14.94 4.16
C PHE A 224 0.80 -16.00 3.14
N VAL A 225 -0.31 -15.81 2.42
CA VAL A 225 -0.75 -16.72 1.35
C VAL A 225 0.31 -16.85 0.27
N ALA A 226 0.89 -15.73 -0.18
CA ALA A 226 1.99 -15.72 -1.14
C ALA A 226 3.26 -16.33 -0.55
N GLY A 227 3.62 -15.96 0.69
CA GLY A 227 4.82 -16.44 1.37
C GLY A 227 4.85 -17.96 1.58
N LEU A 228 3.69 -18.56 1.85
CA LEU A 228 3.52 -20.00 2.04
C LEU A 228 3.25 -20.77 0.74
N ASP A 229 3.09 -20.10 -0.40
CA ASP A 229 2.56 -20.68 -1.65
C ASP A 229 1.17 -21.34 -1.46
N ALA A 230 0.38 -20.82 -0.51
CA ALA A 230 -0.91 -21.38 -0.12
C ALA A 230 -2.00 -21.22 -1.20
N GLY A 231 -1.77 -20.36 -2.19
CA GLY A 231 -2.66 -20.19 -3.34
C GLY A 231 -2.82 -21.45 -4.22
N LEU A 232 -1.92 -22.43 -4.09
CA LEU A 232 -1.86 -23.66 -4.89
C LEU A 232 -2.51 -24.87 -4.23
N ILE A 233 -3.06 -24.76 -3.00
CA ILE A 233 -3.66 -25.91 -2.31
C ILE A 233 -5.11 -26.16 -2.76
N TYR A 234 -6.03 -25.25 -2.43
CA TYR A 234 -7.44 -25.43 -2.80
C TYR A 234 -7.80 -24.51 -3.96
N ASN A 235 -7.93 -25.01 -5.18
CA ASN A 235 -8.24 -24.18 -6.37
C ASN A 235 -9.72 -24.21 -6.79
N THR A 236 -10.62 -24.41 -5.83
CA THR A 236 -12.08 -24.31 -5.99
C THR A 236 -12.63 -23.07 -5.28
N PHE A 237 -13.79 -22.57 -5.74
CA PHE A 237 -14.53 -21.48 -5.10
C PHE A 237 -16.03 -21.63 -5.39
N PRO A 238 -16.95 -21.31 -4.45
CA PRO A 238 -16.72 -20.76 -3.11
C PRO A 238 -16.34 -21.81 -2.05
N ARG A 239 -16.50 -23.11 -2.37
CA ARG A 239 -16.05 -24.22 -1.53
C ARG A 239 -14.53 -24.39 -1.58
N MET A 240 -13.94 -24.96 -0.53
CA MET A 240 -12.55 -25.39 -0.47
C MET A 240 -12.50 -26.93 -0.52
N GLY A 241 -12.22 -27.47 -1.71
CA GLY A 241 -12.32 -28.90 -1.96
C GLY A 241 -13.78 -29.37 -1.95
N ALA A 242 -14.06 -30.46 -1.24
CA ALA A 242 -15.41 -31.04 -1.14
C ALA A 242 -16.37 -30.21 -0.27
N GLY A 243 -15.85 -29.39 0.65
CA GLY A 243 -16.65 -28.68 1.67
C GLY A 243 -16.43 -27.17 1.68
N TRP A 244 -17.18 -26.46 2.53
CA TRP A 244 -16.97 -25.02 2.77
C TRP A 244 -15.80 -24.74 3.72
N ILE A 245 -15.59 -25.65 4.68
CA ILE A 245 -14.48 -25.64 5.62
C ILE A 245 -13.64 -26.88 5.27
N PRO A 246 -12.37 -26.73 4.91
CA PRO A 246 -11.52 -27.86 4.61
C PRO A 246 -11.11 -28.61 5.90
N PRO A 247 -10.86 -29.93 5.85
CA PRO A 247 -10.64 -30.74 7.05
C PRO A 247 -9.26 -30.55 7.71
N ASP A 248 -8.31 -29.98 6.98
CA ASP A 248 -6.89 -29.79 7.34
C ASP A 248 -6.58 -28.39 7.91
N LEU A 249 -7.60 -27.70 8.44
CA LEU A 249 -7.36 -26.46 9.19
C LEU A 249 -6.66 -26.73 10.52
N PHE A 250 -5.87 -25.74 10.94
CA PHE A 250 -5.16 -25.74 12.22
C PHE A 250 -4.12 -26.86 12.40
N GLY A 251 -3.49 -27.30 11.31
CA GLY A 251 -2.50 -28.39 11.32
C GLY A 251 -1.13 -28.04 11.94
N ALA A 252 -0.82 -26.77 12.19
CA ALA A 252 0.45 -26.40 12.82
C ALA A 252 0.47 -26.77 14.32
N SER A 253 1.66 -27.02 14.87
CA SER A 253 1.86 -27.21 16.30
C SER A 253 2.86 -26.18 16.83
N PRO A 254 2.45 -25.26 17.71
CA PRO A 254 1.11 -25.09 18.27
C PRO A 254 0.06 -24.53 17.28
N TRP A 255 -1.22 -24.88 17.48
CA TRP A 255 -2.31 -24.63 16.54
C TRP A 255 -2.52 -23.15 16.17
N TRP A 256 -2.23 -22.22 17.08
CA TRP A 256 -2.40 -20.78 16.85
C TRP A 256 -1.40 -20.20 15.84
N LEU A 257 -0.36 -20.95 15.45
CA LEU A 257 0.54 -20.57 14.36
C LEU A 257 -0.03 -20.85 12.97
N SER A 258 -1.09 -21.65 12.87
CA SER A 258 -1.67 -22.09 11.60
C SER A 258 -2.08 -20.94 10.66
N PRO A 259 -2.62 -19.80 11.13
CA PRO A 259 -2.86 -18.65 10.24
C PRO A 259 -1.62 -18.12 9.50
N PHE A 260 -0.42 -18.41 10.02
CA PHE A 260 0.86 -17.88 9.54
C PHE A 260 1.78 -18.95 8.94
N GLU A 261 1.59 -20.22 9.30
CA GLU A 261 2.50 -21.32 8.96
C GLU A 261 1.80 -22.49 8.25
N ASP A 262 0.49 -22.63 8.41
CA ASP A 262 -0.30 -23.66 7.75
C ASP A 262 -0.95 -23.11 6.48
N ARG A 263 -0.73 -23.80 5.36
CA ARG A 263 -1.17 -23.33 4.03
C ARG A 263 -2.68 -23.30 3.91
N ALA A 264 -3.39 -24.36 4.33
CA ALA A 264 -4.84 -24.44 4.24
C ALA A 264 -5.52 -23.35 5.08
N THR A 265 -5.02 -23.14 6.30
CA THR A 265 -5.51 -22.15 7.25
C THR A 265 -5.26 -20.72 6.79
N ALA A 266 -4.05 -20.41 6.31
CA ALA A 266 -3.74 -19.10 5.75
C ALA A 266 -4.65 -18.77 4.55
N GLN A 267 -4.84 -19.75 3.65
CA GLN A 267 -5.70 -19.58 2.48
C GLN A 267 -7.17 -19.38 2.86
N PHE A 268 -7.70 -20.20 3.79
CA PHE A 268 -9.07 -20.10 4.29
C PHE A 268 -9.32 -18.74 4.94
N ASN A 269 -8.46 -18.33 5.86
CA ASN A 269 -8.58 -17.04 6.56
C ASN A 269 -8.55 -15.85 5.59
N HIS A 270 -7.67 -15.89 4.58
CA HIS A 270 -7.61 -14.83 3.57
C HIS A 270 -8.91 -14.73 2.77
N ARG A 271 -9.54 -15.86 2.40
CA ARG A 271 -10.85 -15.85 1.72
C ARG A 271 -11.95 -15.25 2.59
N ILE A 272 -12.02 -15.65 3.85
CA ILE A 272 -12.99 -15.10 4.80
C ILE A 272 -12.80 -13.59 4.94
N LEU A 273 -11.56 -13.13 5.16
CA LEU A 273 -11.22 -11.72 5.23
C LEU A 273 -11.64 -10.97 3.95
N ALA A 274 -11.38 -11.52 2.77
CA ALA A 274 -11.76 -10.92 1.50
C ALA A 274 -13.29 -10.79 1.33
N MET A 275 -14.07 -11.80 1.74
CA MET A 275 -15.54 -11.75 1.68
C MET A 275 -16.11 -10.74 2.68
N VAL A 276 -15.58 -10.70 3.91
CA VAL A 276 -15.97 -9.70 4.91
C VAL A 276 -15.59 -8.29 4.44
N LEU A 277 -14.43 -8.13 3.80
CA LEU A 277 -14.00 -6.85 3.23
C LEU A 277 -14.93 -6.41 2.10
N LEU A 278 -15.31 -7.29 1.18
CA LEU A 278 -16.26 -6.99 0.10
C LEU A 278 -17.60 -6.52 0.66
N ALA A 279 -18.15 -7.22 1.65
CA ALA A 279 -19.38 -6.82 2.33
C ALA A 279 -19.23 -5.48 3.06
N GLY A 280 -18.13 -5.28 3.79
CA GLY A 280 -17.84 -4.05 4.54
C GLY A 280 -17.68 -2.82 3.64
N VAL A 281 -16.95 -2.94 2.53
CA VAL A 281 -16.80 -1.86 1.54
C VAL A 281 -18.15 -1.55 0.88
N THR A 282 -18.95 -2.58 0.56
CA THR A 282 -20.29 -2.39 -0.03
C THR A 282 -21.24 -1.68 0.92
N ALA A 283 -21.27 -2.08 2.20
CA ALA A 283 -22.09 -1.42 3.22
C ALA A 283 -21.65 0.04 3.46
N LEU A 284 -20.33 0.29 3.53
CA LEU A 284 -19.78 1.62 3.67
C LEU A 284 -20.11 2.51 2.47
N TRP A 285 -20.00 1.96 1.25
CA TRP A 285 -20.37 2.65 0.02
C TRP A 285 -21.84 3.09 0.04
N TRP A 286 -22.74 2.17 0.40
CA TRP A 286 -24.17 2.46 0.52
C TRP A 286 -24.44 3.59 1.51
N ALA A 287 -23.80 3.56 2.68
CA ALA A 287 -23.92 4.62 3.68
C ALA A 287 -23.38 5.98 3.15
N CYS A 288 -22.24 5.97 2.45
CA CYS A 288 -21.64 7.18 1.88
C CYS A 288 -22.47 7.77 0.73
N ALA A 289 -23.07 6.93 -0.12
CA ALA A 289 -23.91 7.38 -1.23
C ALA A 289 -25.11 8.22 -0.76
N ARG A 290 -25.59 7.99 0.46
CA ARG A 290 -26.77 8.66 1.04
C ARG A 290 -26.47 9.92 1.84
N GLY A 291 -25.22 10.13 2.27
CA GLY A 291 -24.93 11.18 3.26
C GLY A 291 -23.50 11.72 3.29
N ALA A 292 -22.60 11.27 2.39
CA ALA A 292 -21.23 11.78 2.36
C ALA A 292 -21.08 13.00 1.42
N PRO A 293 -20.16 13.94 1.73
CA PRO A 293 -19.78 15.03 0.83
C PRO A 293 -19.27 14.51 -0.53
N GLY A 294 -19.36 15.34 -1.58
CA GLY A 294 -19.07 14.91 -2.96
C GLY A 294 -17.70 14.27 -3.17
N ALA A 295 -16.65 14.79 -2.53
CA ALA A 295 -15.30 14.20 -2.60
C ALA A 295 -15.22 12.83 -1.92
N ALA A 296 -15.77 12.69 -0.70
CA ALA A 296 -15.84 11.42 0.01
C ALA A 296 -16.69 10.40 -0.77
N ARG A 297 -17.83 10.83 -1.32
CA ARG A 297 -18.69 9.99 -2.16
C ARG A 297 -17.96 9.46 -3.40
N THR A 298 -17.13 10.28 -4.05
CA THR A 298 -16.30 9.84 -5.19
C THR A 298 -15.33 8.73 -4.81
N TRP A 299 -14.63 8.87 -3.67
CA TRP A 299 -13.77 7.81 -3.15
C TRP A 299 -14.55 6.55 -2.76
N ALA A 300 -15.75 6.69 -2.22
CA ALA A 300 -16.61 5.55 -1.91
C ALA A 300 -17.04 4.79 -3.18
N HIS A 301 -17.46 5.48 -4.25
CA HIS A 301 -17.75 4.84 -5.55
C HIS A 301 -16.53 4.13 -6.12
N THR A 302 -15.36 4.77 -6.03
CA THR A 302 -14.10 4.17 -6.48
C THR A 302 -13.78 2.91 -5.68
N GLY A 303 -13.83 2.96 -4.36
CA GLY A 303 -13.61 1.81 -3.49
C GLY A 303 -14.57 0.65 -3.77
N PHE A 304 -15.85 0.97 -4.01
CA PHE A 304 -16.86 -0.03 -4.39
C PHE A 304 -16.54 -0.71 -5.72
N ALA A 305 -16.23 0.04 -6.78
CA ALA A 305 -15.85 -0.55 -8.06
C ALA A 305 -14.59 -1.42 -7.94
N VAL A 306 -13.57 -0.90 -7.25
CA VAL A 306 -12.27 -1.57 -7.12
C VAL A 306 -12.33 -2.82 -6.25
N VAL A 307 -13.20 -2.89 -5.23
CA VAL A 307 -13.33 -4.12 -4.40
C VAL A 307 -13.95 -5.28 -5.18
N TRP A 308 -14.86 -5.01 -6.12
CA TRP A 308 -15.41 -6.03 -7.00
C TRP A 308 -14.37 -6.54 -7.99
N VAL A 309 -13.56 -5.64 -8.57
CA VAL A 309 -12.39 -6.02 -9.38
C VAL A 309 -11.41 -6.85 -8.54
N GLN A 310 -11.19 -6.48 -7.27
CA GLN A 310 -10.31 -7.22 -6.36
C GLN A 310 -10.80 -8.65 -6.14
N ALA A 311 -12.10 -8.82 -5.89
CA ALA A 311 -12.72 -10.13 -5.71
C ALA A 311 -12.61 -10.98 -6.98
N ALA A 312 -12.91 -10.40 -8.15
CA ALA A 312 -12.80 -11.09 -9.44
C ALA A 312 -11.36 -11.55 -9.72
N LEU A 313 -10.36 -10.66 -9.54
CA LEU A 313 -8.95 -11.00 -9.70
C LEU A 313 -8.50 -12.08 -8.70
N GLY A 314 -8.98 -12.03 -7.46
CA GLY A 314 -8.64 -13.02 -6.42
C GLY A 314 -9.19 -14.41 -6.76
N VAL A 315 -10.47 -14.48 -7.16
CA VAL A 315 -11.10 -15.72 -7.61
C VAL A 315 -10.44 -16.25 -8.88
N ALA A 316 -10.13 -15.39 -9.86
CA ALA A 316 -9.46 -15.82 -11.09
C ALA A 316 -8.04 -16.34 -10.82
N THR A 317 -7.26 -15.63 -9.97
CA THR A 317 -5.94 -16.07 -9.53
C THR A 317 -6.00 -17.44 -8.86
N LEU A 318 -7.03 -17.66 -8.04
CA LEU A 318 -7.25 -18.91 -7.35
C LEU A 318 -7.62 -20.06 -8.31
N LEU A 319 -8.65 -19.89 -9.14
CA LEU A 319 -9.16 -20.95 -10.01
C LEU A 319 -8.17 -21.36 -11.11
N LEU A 320 -7.30 -20.44 -11.53
CA LEU A 320 -6.33 -20.65 -12.60
C LEU A 320 -4.93 -21.01 -12.10
N PHE A 321 -4.80 -21.47 -10.85
CA PHE A 321 -3.52 -21.93 -10.27
C PHE A 321 -2.43 -20.85 -10.22
N VAL A 322 -2.79 -19.66 -9.74
CA VAL A 322 -1.90 -18.53 -9.48
C VAL A 322 -1.08 -18.09 -10.72
N PRO A 323 -1.70 -17.74 -11.87
CA PRO A 323 -0.96 -17.15 -12.97
C PRO A 323 -0.30 -15.84 -12.50
N ILE A 324 1.00 -15.69 -12.74
CA ILE A 324 1.80 -14.57 -12.20
C ILE A 324 1.19 -13.21 -12.59
N SER A 325 0.68 -13.08 -13.81
CA SER A 325 0.02 -11.85 -14.27
C SER A 325 -1.23 -11.51 -13.46
N LEU A 326 -2.10 -12.49 -13.18
CA LEU A 326 -3.31 -12.30 -12.38
C LEU A 326 -2.98 -12.04 -10.91
N ALA A 327 -2.01 -12.76 -10.35
CA ALA A 327 -1.55 -12.55 -8.98
C ALA A 327 -0.94 -11.14 -8.80
N ALA A 328 -0.13 -10.68 -9.78
CA ALA A 328 0.42 -9.34 -9.78
C ALA A 328 -0.66 -8.26 -9.93
N LEU A 329 -1.65 -8.46 -10.82
CA LEU A 329 -2.81 -7.57 -10.96
C LEU A 329 -3.65 -7.53 -9.69
N HIS A 330 -3.88 -8.67 -9.05
CA HIS A 330 -4.61 -8.77 -7.78
C HIS A 330 -3.89 -7.98 -6.67
N GLN A 331 -2.55 -8.08 -6.60
CA GLN A 331 -1.77 -7.30 -5.64
C GLN A 331 -1.78 -5.80 -5.96
N ALA A 332 -1.63 -5.42 -7.23
CA ALA A 332 -1.68 -4.03 -7.66
C ALA A 332 -3.05 -3.39 -7.35
N ASN A 333 -4.13 -4.10 -7.67
CA ASN A 333 -5.49 -3.65 -7.39
C ASN A 333 -5.79 -3.60 -5.89
N ALA A 334 -5.16 -4.44 -5.06
CA ALA A 334 -5.25 -4.33 -3.60
C ALA A 334 -4.72 -2.98 -3.09
N LEU A 335 -3.61 -2.50 -3.66
CA LEU A 335 -3.06 -1.19 -3.31
C LEU A 335 -3.94 -0.04 -3.81
N VAL A 336 -4.59 -0.18 -4.98
CA VAL A 336 -5.59 0.78 -5.47
C VAL A 336 -6.81 0.83 -4.53
N LEU A 337 -7.30 -0.33 -4.08
CA LEU A 337 -8.40 -0.42 -3.12
C LEU A 337 -8.02 0.27 -1.80
N PHE A 338 -6.83 -0.05 -1.27
CA PHE A 338 -6.31 0.56 -0.05
C PHE A 338 -6.18 2.08 -0.20
N THR A 339 -5.71 2.56 -1.36
CA THR A 339 -5.61 3.99 -1.70
C THR A 339 -6.98 4.65 -1.69
N ALA A 340 -7.99 4.02 -2.30
CA ALA A 340 -9.35 4.55 -2.35
C ALA A 340 -9.98 4.66 -0.94
N LEU A 341 -9.79 3.64 -0.11
CA LEU A 341 -10.29 3.63 1.27
C LEU A 341 -9.54 4.61 2.19
N LEU A 342 -8.24 4.81 1.96
CA LEU A 342 -7.45 5.82 2.66
C LEU A 342 -7.91 7.23 2.27
N GLY A 343 -8.14 7.48 0.97
CA GLY A 343 -8.69 8.73 0.45
C GLY A 343 -10.09 9.02 1.01
N LEU A 344 -10.97 8.01 1.04
CA LEU A 344 -12.28 8.12 1.68
C LEU A 344 -12.17 8.51 3.15
N THR A 345 -11.32 7.80 3.90
CA THR A 345 -11.11 8.07 5.33
C THR A 345 -10.50 9.45 5.57
N PHE A 346 -9.60 9.90 4.70
CA PHE A 346 -9.06 11.26 4.72
C PHE A 346 -10.17 12.30 4.53
N GLU A 347 -11.01 12.16 3.50
CA GLU A 347 -12.08 13.11 3.20
C GLU A 347 -13.17 13.14 4.27
N LEU A 348 -13.58 12.00 4.82
CA LEU A 348 -14.53 11.92 5.94
C LEU A 348 -13.95 12.47 7.26
N GLY A 349 -12.62 12.56 7.37
CA GLY A 349 -11.94 13.21 8.48
C GLY A 349 -11.93 14.73 8.41
N ARG A 350 -12.33 15.32 7.27
CA ARG A 350 -12.36 16.76 7.09
C ARG A 350 -13.64 17.36 7.66
N PRO A 351 -13.57 18.52 8.33
CA PRO A 351 -14.76 19.30 8.61
C PRO A 351 -15.45 19.63 7.29
N GLU A 352 -16.77 19.52 7.23
CA GLU A 352 -17.51 20.09 6.11
C GLU A 352 -17.18 21.58 6.06
N ALA A 353 -16.76 22.07 4.89
CA ALA A 353 -16.79 23.51 4.68
C ALA A 353 -18.26 23.87 4.86
N SER A 354 -18.60 24.56 5.97
CA SER A 354 -19.95 25.06 6.18
C SER A 354 -20.35 25.70 4.86
N GLY A 355 -21.29 25.06 4.16
CA GLY A 355 -21.87 25.64 2.97
C GLY A 355 -22.27 27.04 3.39
N ALA A 356 -21.90 28.04 2.59
CA ALA A 356 -22.38 29.39 2.79
C ALA A 356 -23.91 29.27 2.95
N ARG A 357 -24.39 29.28 4.21
CA ARG A 357 -25.77 29.58 4.50
C ARG A 357 -25.86 30.99 3.99
N THR A 358 -26.40 31.12 2.78
CA THR A 358 -27.08 32.32 2.34
C THR A 358 -27.99 32.68 3.49
N LEU A 359 -27.53 33.64 4.30
CA LEU A 359 -28.40 34.34 5.23
C LEU A 359 -29.59 34.80 4.39
N PRO A 360 -30.84 34.53 4.79
CA PRO A 360 -31.99 35.18 4.17
C PRO A 360 -31.69 36.67 4.20
N GLY A 361 -31.66 37.29 3.02
CA GLY A 361 -31.25 38.68 2.85
C GLY A 361 -32.00 39.58 3.83
N GLY A 362 -31.25 40.43 4.52
CA GLY A 362 -31.82 41.60 5.17
C GLY A 362 -32.48 42.46 4.09
N GLY A 363 -33.81 42.49 4.09
CA GLY A 363 -34.56 43.55 3.44
C GLY A 363 -34.44 44.83 4.29
N PRO A 364 -34.28 46.01 3.67
CA PRO A 364 -34.23 47.27 4.40
C PRO A 364 -35.59 47.60 5.04
N GLU A 365 -35.51 48.23 6.21
CA GLU A 365 -36.58 48.93 6.92
C GLU A 365 -37.49 49.76 5.99
N VAL A 366 -38.81 49.66 6.24
CA VAL A 366 -39.73 50.78 6.05
C VAL A 366 -40.51 50.93 7.35
N GLY A 367 -40.08 51.90 8.17
CA GLY A 367 -40.85 52.37 9.32
C GLY A 367 -42.18 52.98 8.84
N ARG A 368 -43.29 52.49 9.38
CA ARG A 368 -44.58 53.18 9.34
C ARG A 368 -44.68 54.11 10.54
N PRO A 369 -45.03 55.40 10.37
CA PRO A 369 -45.46 56.21 11.50
C PRO A 369 -46.86 55.76 11.95
N ALA A 370 -47.05 55.69 13.27
CA ALA A 370 -48.34 55.51 13.89
C ALA A 370 -49.21 56.75 13.60
N ALA A 371 -50.40 56.52 13.04
CA ALA A 371 -51.45 57.52 13.00
C ALA A 371 -52.40 57.27 14.17
N SER A 372 -52.50 58.27 15.04
CA SER A 372 -53.53 58.46 16.04
C SER A 372 -54.84 58.88 15.37
N SER A 373 -55.91 58.13 15.61
CA SER A 373 -57.31 58.60 15.75
C SER A 373 -58.22 57.42 16.00
#